data_AF-A0A0F9TVH8-F1
#
_entry.id   AF-A0A0F9TVH8-F1
#
_cell.length_a   1.000
_cell.length_b   1.000
_cell.length_c   1.000
_cell.angle_alpha   90.00
_cell.angle_beta   90.00
_cell.angle_gamma   90.00
#
_symmetry.space_group_name_H-M   'P 1'
#
loop_
_entity.id
_entity.type
_entity.pdbx_description
1 polymer ?
#
loop_
_entity_poly.entity_id
_entity_poly.type
_entity_poly.pdbx_seq_one_letter_code
_entity_poly.pdbx_strand_id
1 'polypeptide(L)'
;MNSESDMDLDQRLASKSAAIFTSFVKSMATIEPTKAALLVTGGITPFIGYGLVSELALLQQVSTAGPEAVSAYIDAMPNGAVEMLVGSLKGSLATDGLNTLGRTVVALATLPAVAAVTAKMSNVFSGLKDQVKSLQDENIKLSGWYDPKTKREQNTQQAREAGAGRGATRLEDSSVSTHERFTRALSDFNERMNTSVLDDEKPAIKYKGPTN
;
A
#
# COMPACT_ATOMS: atom_id res chain seq x y z
N MET A 1 32.28 25.24 -5.43
CA MET A 1 31.70 25.16 -4.07
C MET A 1 30.19 25.26 -4.22
N ASN A 2 29.45 24.15 -4.37
CA ASN A 2 27.98 24.16 -4.50
C ASN A 2 27.30 22.89 -3.92
N SER A 3 28.03 21.99 -3.25
CA SER A 3 27.50 20.66 -2.89
C SER A 3 26.81 20.57 -1.51
N GLU A 4 27.00 21.56 -0.63
CA GLU A 4 26.38 21.58 0.70
C GLU A 4 24.95 22.15 0.71
N SER A 5 24.61 23.06 -0.21
CA SER A 5 23.25 23.61 -0.28
C SER A 5 22.24 22.64 -0.89
N ASP A 6 22.67 21.83 -1.87
CA ASP A 6 21.79 20.88 -2.56
C ASP A 6 21.37 19.73 -1.63
N MET A 7 22.28 19.26 -0.77
CA MET A 7 22.01 18.17 0.17
C MET A 7 21.01 18.57 1.27
N ASP A 8 21.01 19.84 1.71
CA ASP A 8 20.05 20.39 2.66
C ASP A 8 18.66 20.58 2.01
N LEU A 9 18.62 21.01 0.75
CA LEU A 9 17.37 21.15 0.01
C LEU A 9 16.69 19.79 -0.20
N ASP A 10 17.43 18.77 -0.62
CA ASP A 10 16.92 17.41 -0.82
C ASP A 10 16.39 16.80 0.48
N GLN A 11 17.06 17.01 1.62
CA GLN A 11 16.56 16.56 2.93
C GLN A 11 15.30 17.30 3.37
N ARG A 12 15.21 18.61 3.10
CA ARG A 12 14.01 19.41 3.38
C ARG A 12 12.84 19.02 2.47
N LEU A 13 13.11 18.73 1.20
CA LEU A 13 12.14 18.18 0.26
C LEU A 13 11.68 16.79 0.69
N ALA A 14 12.60 15.90 1.06
CA ALA A 14 12.29 14.55 1.53
C ALA A 14 11.45 14.57 2.80
N SER A 15 11.78 15.40 3.79
CA SER A 15 11.03 15.49 5.05
C SER A 15 9.62 16.07 4.86
N LYS A 16 9.47 17.13 4.07
CA LYS A 16 8.15 17.72 3.78
C LYS A 16 7.30 16.82 2.89
N SER A 17 7.88 16.22 1.86
CA SER A 17 7.18 15.28 0.98
C SER A 17 6.79 14.00 1.72
N ALA A 18 7.63 13.47 2.60
CA ALA A 18 7.30 12.30 3.41
C ALA A 18 6.12 12.55 4.35
N ALA A 19 6.03 13.73 4.98
CA ALA A 19 4.90 14.09 5.83
C ALA A 19 3.58 14.15 5.04
N ILE A 20 3.61 14.82 3.87
CA ILE A 20 2.45 14.93 2.98
C ILE A 20 2.06 13.55 2.44
N PHE A 21 3.04 12.76 2.01
CA PHE A 21 2.82 11.41 1.50
C PHE A 21 2.26 10.48 2.57
N THR A 22 2.76 10.56 3.81
CA THR A 22 2.24 9.77 4.93
C THR A 22 0.78 10.13 5.22
N SER A 23 0.44 11.43 5.20
CA SER A 23 -0.95 11.87 5.35
C SER A 23 -1.82 11.36 4.21
N PHE A 24 -1.33 11.42 2.98
CA PHE A 24 -1.99 10.90 1.80
C PHE A 24 -2.25 9.40 1.90
N VAL A 25 -1.24 8.61 2.28
CA VAL A 25 -1.35 7.16 2.52
C VAL A 25 -2.40 6.86 3.58
N LYS A 26 -2.40 7.59 4.71
CA LYS A 26 -3.41 7.44 5.77
C LYS A 26 -4.83 7.76 5.29
N SER A 27 -4.99 8.78 4.45
CA SER A 27 -6.29 9.13 3.88
C SER A 27 -6.77 8.11 2.84
N MET A 28 -5.85 7.47 2.11
CA MET A 28 -6.16 6.45 1.10
C MET A 28 -6.35 5.05 1.68
N ALA A 29 -5.79 4.79 2.87
CA ALA A 29 -5.86 3.52 3.59
C ALA A 29 -7.28 3.03 3.90
N THR A 30 -8.24 3.93 3.97
CA THR A 30 -9.63 3.64 4.34
C THR A 30 -10.56 3.52 3.13
N ILE A 31 -10.02 3.66 1.91
CA ILE A 31 -10.80 3.79 0.69
C ILE A 31 -10.49 2.62 -0.25
N GLU A 32 -11.50 2.13 -0.96
CA GLU A 32 -11.30 1.14 -2.03
C GLU A 32 -10.36 1.70 -3.12
N PRO A 33 -9.42 0.89 -3.66
CA PRO A 33 -8.42 1.37 -4.62
C PRO A 33 -8.99 2.13 -5.82
N THR A 34 -10.15 1.72 -6.34
CA THR A 34 -10.83 2.39 -7.45
C THR A 34 -11.36 3.77 -7.07
N LYS A 35 -11.89 3.93 -5.85
CA LYS A 35 -12.40 5.21 -5.33
C LYS A 35 -11.24 6.16 -5.00
N ALA A 36 -10.13 5.63 -4.49
CA ALA A 36 -8.90 6.39 -4.27
C ALA A 36 -8.37 7.01 -5.58
N ALA A 37 -8.30 6.22 -6.66
CA ALA A 37 -7.91 6.72 -7.98
C ALA A 37 -8.85 7.81 -8.50
N LEU A 38 -10.18 7.61 -8.38
CA LEU A 38 -11.18 8.59 -8.81
C LEU A 38 -11.10 9.92 -8.03
N LEU A 39 -10.88 9.87 -6.71
CA LEU A 39 -10.73 11.08 -5.89
C LEU A 39 -9.49 11.87 -6.27
N VAL A 40 -8.38 11.19 -6.55
CA VAL A 40 -7.14 11.83 -6.97
C VAL A 40 -7.29 12.44 -8.36
N THR A 41 -7.90 11.73 -9.31
CA THR A 41 -8.26 12.30 -10.61
C THR A 41 -9.13 13.54 -10.46
N GLY A 42 -10.19 13.48 -9.66
CA GLY A 42 -11.08 14.61 -9.40
C GLY A 42 -10.38 15.81 -8.76
N GLY A 43 -9.42 15.58 -7.86
CA GLY A 43 -8.64 16.63 -7.21
C GLY A 43 -7.62 17.30 -8.13
N ILE A 44 -7.13 16.61 -9.16
CA ILE A 44 -6.14 17.12 -10.13
C ILE A 44 -6.81 17.95 -11.23
N THR A 45 -8.02 17.57 -11.66
CA THR A 45 -8.74 18.21 -12.78
C THR A 45 -8.84 19.75 -12.71
N PRO A 46 -9.13 20.38 -11.56
CA PRO A 46 -9.19 21.84 -11.46
C PRO A 46 -7.88 22.54 -11.84
N PHE A 47 -6.74 21.91 -11.57
CA PHE A 47 -5.42 22.47 -11.91
C PHE A 47 -5.14 22.47 -13.41
N ILE A 48 -5.74 21.54 -14.16
CA ILE A 48 -5.69 21.54 -15.63
C ILE A 48 -6.47 22.74 -16.16
N GLY A 49 -7.66 22.97 -15.61
CA GLY A 49 -8.47 24.14 -15.94
C GLY A 49 -7.76 25.45 -15.63
N TYR A 50 -7.11 25.54 -14.46
CA TYR A 50 -6.31 26.70 -14.09
C TYR A 50 -5.17 26.96 -15.08
N GLY A 51 -4.39 25.94 -15.44
CA GLY A 51 -3.32 26.06 -16.43
C GLY A 51 -3.84 26.59 -17.76
N LEU A 52 -4.91 26.01 -18.30
CA LEU A 52 -5.52 26.45 -19.55
C LEU A 52 -6.07 27.89 -19.49
N VAL A 53 -6.76 28.26 -18.42
CA VAL A 53 -7.31 29.61 -18.25
C VAL A 53 -6.19 30.65 -18.13
N SER A 54 -5.11 30.32 -17.41
CA SER A 54 -3.96 31.22 -17.29
C SER A 54 -3.27 31.47 -18.63
N GLU A 55 -3.16 30.44 -19.47
CA GLU A 55 -2.61 30.54 -20.82
C GLU A 55 -3.51 31.36 -21.75
N LEU A 56 -4.83 31.14 -21.68
CA LEU A 56 -5.79 31.92 -22.47
C LEU A 56 -5.79 33.40 -22.08
N ALA A 57 -5.71 33.69 -20.77
CA ALA A 57 -5.61 35.06 -20.29
C ALA A 57 -4.32 35.74 -20.76
N LEU A 58 -3.20 35.03 -20.73
CA LEU A 58 -1.91 35.53 -21.24
C LEU A 58 -1.96 35.77 -22.74
N LEU A 59 -2.49 34.81 -23.52
CA LEU A 59 -2.66 34.96 -24.97
C LEU A 59 -3.54 36.18 -25.30
N GLN A 60 -4.60 36.42 -24.52
CA GLN A 60 -5.44 37.60 -24.69
C GLN A 60 -4.65 38.89 -24.43
N GLN A 61 -3.81 38.95 -23.39
CA GLN A 61 -2.93 40.10 -23.15
C GLN A 61 -1.91 40.30 -24.29
N VAL A 62 -1.24 39.23 -24.73
CA VAL A 62 -0.27 39.28 -25.83
C VAL A 62 -0.94 39.72 -27.13
N SER A 63 -2.17 39.28 -27.39
CA SER A 63 -2.94 39.70 -28.57
C SER A 63 -3.26 41.19 -28.59
N THR A 64 -3.44 41.82 -27.42
CA THR A 64 -3.64 43.27 -27.32
C THR A 64 -2.37 44.08 -27.52
N ALA A 65 -1.18 43.46 -27.41
CA ALA A 65 0.11 44.12 -27.61
C ALA A 65 0.54 44.21 -29.08
N GLY A 66 -0.14 43.49 -29.99
CA GLY A 66 0.10 43.54 -31.43
C GLY A 66 0.56 42.21 -32.04
N PRO A 67 0.60 42.12 -33.38
CA PRO A 67 0.92 40.89 -34.09
C PRO A 67 2.35 40.40 -33.89
N GLU A 68 3.31 41.31 -33.65
CA GLU A 68 4.71 40.94 -33.37
C GLU A 68 4.85 40.24 -32.02
N ALA A 69 4.06 40.63 -31.02
CA ALA A 69 4.06 39.98 -29.70
C ALA A 69 3.46 38.57 -29.79
N VAL A 70 2.43 38.39 -30.62
CA VAL A 70 1.81 37.08 -30.86
C VAL A 70 2.78 36.14 -31.59
N SER A 71 3.53 36.64 -32.59
CA SER A 71 4.51 35.77 -33.28
C SER A 71 5.63 35.35 -32.34
N ALA A 72 6.18 36.27 -31.55
CA ALA A 72 7.21 35.97 -30.57
C ALA A 72 6.72 34.96 -29.51
N TYR A 73 5.45 35.04 -29.13
CA TYR A 73 4.82 34.09 -28.23
C TYR A 73 4.69 32.68 -28.82
N ILE A 74 4.29 32.59 -30.10
CA ILE A 74 4.21 31.31 -30.83
C ILE A 74 5.60 30.71 -31.01
N ASP A 75 6.61 31.51 -31.33
CA ASP A 75 8.00 31.05 -31.47
C ASP A 75 8.60 30.53 -30.15
N ALA A 76 8.10 31.02 -29.01
CA ALA A 76 8.49 30.57 -27.67
C ALA A 76 7.71 29.33 -27.19
N MET A 77 6.69 28.88 -27.92
CA MET A 77 5.97 27.66 -27.54
C MET A 77 6.81 26.40 -27.79
N PRO A 78 6.67 25.37 -26.95
CA PRO A 78 7.33 24.08 -27.18
C PRO A 78 6.83 23.45 -28.50
N ASN A 79 7.76 22.88 -29.28
CA ASN A 79 7.47 22.34 -30.61
C ASN A 79 6.76 20.96 -30.58
N GLY A 80 6.43 20.46 -29.39
CA GLY A 80 5.70 19.21 -29.24
C GLY A 80 5.42 18.82 -27.79
N ALA A 81 4.59 17.79 -27.63
CA ALA A 81 4.15 17.30 -26.32
C ALA A 81 5.31 16.82 -25.43
N VAL A 82 6.33 16.19 -26.01
CA VAL A 82 7.49 15.69 -25.26
C VAL A 82 8.33 16.85 -24.70
N GLU A 83 8.57 17.88 -25.51
CA GLU A 83 9.32 19.06 -25.10
C GLU A 83 8.55 19.87 -24.03
N MET A 84 7.22 19.96 -24.18
CA MET A 84 6.35 20.54 -23.16
C MET A 84 6.44 19.76 -21.84
N LEU A 85 6.36 18.43 -21.86
CA LEU A 85 6.43 17.62 -20.64
C LEU A 85 7.81 17.74 -19.97
N VAL A 86 8.90 17.59 -20.73
CA VAL A 86 10.26 17.69 -20.19
C VAL A 86 10.54 19.10 -19.67
N GLY A 87 10.15 20.14 -20.41
CA GLY A 87 10.30 21.53 -20.00
C GLY A 87 9.48 21.86 -18.75
N SER A 88 8.25 21.35 -18.66
CA SER A 88 7.37 21.59 -17.50
C SER A 88 7.90 20.94 -16.21
N LEU A 89 8.49 19.75 -16.32
CA LEU A 89 9.12 19.06 -15.19
C LEU A 89 10.34 19.84 -14.69
N LYS A 90 11.11 20.42 -15.61
CA LYS A 90 12.24 21.30 -15.31
C LYS A 90 11.82 22.71 -14.86
N GLY A 91 10.55 23.10 -15.07
CA GLY A 91 10.09 24.47 -14.82
C GLY A 91 10.68 25.49 -15.79
N SER A 92 11.07 25.05 -16.99
CA SER A 92 11.83 25.86 -17.96
C SER A 92 10.98 26.32 -19.14
N LEU A 93 9.66 26.15 -19.11
CA LEU A 93 8.78 26.65 -20.17
C LEU A 93 8.59 28.17 -20.03
N ALA A 94 8.23 28.79 -21.15
CA ALA A 94 8.07 30.24 -21.29
C ALA A 94 7.06 30.85 -20.30
N THR A 95 6.10 30.06 -19.82
CA THR A 95 5.00 30.54 -18.97
C THR A 95 4.73 29.59 -17.80
N ASP A 96 4.29 30.15 -16.69
CA ASP A 96 3.88 29.38 -15.51
C ASP A 96 2.64 28.52 -15.79
N GLY A 97 1.77 28.95 -16.70
CA GLY A 97 0.59 28.18 -17.13
C GLY A 97 0.98 26.89 -17.85
N LEU A 98 1.92 26.94 -18.79
CA LEU A 98 2.47 25.76 -19.46
C LEU A 98 3.24 24.84 -18.49
N ASN A 99 4.03 25.42 -17.58
CA ASN A 99 4.73 24.65 -16.53
C ASN A 99 3.72 23.92 -15.63
N THR A 100 2.64 24.60 -15.23
CA THR A 100 1.57 24.01 -14.42
C THR A 100 0.86 22.92 -15.18
N LEU A 101 0.42 23.19 -16.41
CA LEU A 101 -0.31 22.25 -17.25
C LEU A 101 0.49 20.96 -17.49
N GLY A 102 1.76 21.07 -17.85
CA GLY A 102 2.61 19.89 -18.06
C GLY A 102 2.82 19.07 -16.77
N ARG A 103 3.04 19.71 -15.63
CA ARG A 103 3.14 19.03 -14.32
C ARG A 103 1.82 18.35 -13.95
N THR A 104 0.70 19.01 -14.18
CA THR A 104 -0.63 18.46 -13.88
C THR A 104 -0.97 17.28 -14.78
N VAL A 105 -0.58 17.30 -16.06
CA VAL A 105 -0.75 16.17 -16.98
C VAL A 105 0.06 14.96 -16.51
N VAL A 106 1.31 15.16 -16.12
CA VAL A 106 2.13 14.08 -15.52
C VAL A 106 1.47 13.56 -14.25
N ALA A 107 1.04 14.45 -13.36
CA ALA A 107 0.37 14.10 -12.12
C ALA A 107 -0.92 13.30 -12.36
N LEU A 108 -1.72 13.65 -13.36
CA LEU A 108 -2.94 12.93 -13.74
C LEU A 108 -2.64 11.50 -14.21
N ALA A 109 -1.51 11.29 -14.90
CA ALA A 109 -1.09 9.97 -15.34
C ALA A 109 -0.53 9.11 -14.19
N THR A 110 0.22 9.71 -13.26
CA THR A 110 0.97 8.96 -12.25
C THR A 110 0.24 8.82 -10.91
N LEU A 111 -0.38 9.90 -10.41
CA LEU A 111 -0.93 9.94 -9.06
C LEU A 111 -2.12 8.99 -8.84
N PRO A 112 -3.06 8.79 -9.78
CA PRO A 112 -4.14 7.82 -9.58
C PRO A 112 -3.63 6.38 -9.43
N ALA A 113 -2.59 6.01 -10.18
CA ALA A 113 -1.95 4.70 -10.08
C ALA A 113 -1.26 4.54 -8.71
N VAL A 114 -0.50 5.57 -8.27
CA VAL A 114 0.13 5.59 -6.94
C VAL A 114 -0.93 5.49 -5.83
N ALA A 115 -2.05 6.19 -5.96
CA ALA A 115 -3.17 6.15 -5.02
C ALA A 115 -3.77 4.75 -4.92
N ALA A 116 -4.05 4.11 -6.06
CA ALA A 116 -4.62 2.77 -6.12
C ALA A 116 -3.68 1.72 -5.50
N VAL A 117 -2.38 1.77 -5.83
CA VAL A 117 -1.37 0.87 -5.26
C VAL A 117 -1.25 1.08 -3.75
N THR A 118 -1.23 2.33 -3.30
CA THR A 118 -1.15 2.68 -1.88
C THR A 118 -2.35 2.17 -1.10
N ALA A 119 -3.57 2.39 -1.61
CA ALA A 119 -4.80 1.89 -1.01
C ALA A 119 -4.81 0.35 -0.96
N LYS A 120 -4.38 -0.31 -2.05
CA LYS A 120 -4.27 -1.78 -2.10
C LYS A 120 -3.28 -2.32 -1.06
N MET A 121 -2.09 -1.74 -0.97
CA MET A 121 -1.09 -2.15 0.03
C MET A 121 -1.60 -1.93 1.45
N SER A 122 -2.26 -0.79 1.70
CA SER A 122 -2.84 -0.52 3.01
C SER A 122 -3.90 -1.56 3.42
N ASN A 123 -4.77 -1.98 2.50
CA ASN A 123 -5.76 -3.02 2.78
C ASN A 123 -5.10 -4.35 3.13
N VAL A 124 -4.01 -4.71 2.44
CA VAL A 124 -3.24 -5.93 2.73
C VAL A 124 -2.61 -5.85 4.13
N PHE A 125 -1.99 -4.71 4.48
CA PHE A 125 -1.40 -4.53 5.81
C PHE A 125 -2.44 -4.51 6.94
N SER A 126 -3.61 -3.93 6.73
CA SER A 126 -4.72 -4.01 7.69
C SER A 126 -5.17 -5.45 7.90
N GLY A 127 -5.32 -6.24 6.82
CA GLY A 127 -5.65 -7.67 6.92
C GLY A 127 -4.60 -8.48 7.69
N LEU A 128 -3.31 -8.23 7.44
CA LEU A 128 -2.20 -8.84 8.19
C LEU A 128 -2.23 -8.46 9.68
N LYS A 129 -2.52 -7.19 9.99
CA LYS A 129 -2.63 -6.72 11.37
C LYS A 129 -3.78 -7.42 12.10
N ASP A 130 -4.92 -7.58 11.45
CA ASP A 130 -6.07 -8.27 12.04
C ASP A 130 -5.79 -9.77 12.25
N GLN A 131 -5.07 -10.41 11.33
CA GLN A 131 -4.61 -11.79 11.50
C GLN A 131 -3.64 -11.94 12.67
N VAL A 132 -2.65 -11.03 12.79
CA VAL A 132 -1.72 -11.02 13.92
C VAL A 132 -2.45 -10.79 15.24
N LYS A 133 -3.43 -9.88 15.27
CA LYS A 133 -4.24 -9.63 16.46
C LYS A 133 -5.09 -10.85 16.82
N SER A 134 -5.71 -11.50 15.84
CA SER A 134 -6.46 -12.75 16.05
C SER A 134 -5.57 -13.84 16.62
N LEU A 135 -4.35 -14.00 16.09
CA LEU A 135 -3.37 -14.96 16.60
C LEU A 135 -2.88 -14.60 18.01
N GLN A 136 -2.72 -13.31 18.33
CA GLN A 136 -2.41 -12.87 19.69
C GLN A 136 -3.56 -13.14 20.66
N ASP A 137 -4.79 -12.82 20.29
CA ASP A 137 -5.98 -13.08 21.11
C ASP A 137 -6.20 -14.58 21.31
N GLU A 138 -5.97 -15.41 20.27
CA GLU A 138 -5.97 -16.87 20.39
C GLU A 138 -4.84 -17.37 21.28
N ASN A 139 -3.63 -16.81 21.18
CA ASN A 139 -2.52 -17.16 22.04
C ASN A 139 -2.80 -16.76 23.51
N ILE A 140 -3.39 -15.59 23.76
CA ILE A 140 -3.83 -15.15 25.10
C ILE A 140 -4.92 -16.06 25.64
N LYS A 141 -5.89 -16.47 24.81
CA LYS A 141 -6.90 -17.45 25.20
C LYS A 141 -6.25 -18.79 25.54
N LEU A 142 -5.44 -19.35 24.64
CA LEU A 142 -4.77 -20.64 24.85
C LEU A 142 -3.84 -20.63 26.06
N SER A 143 -3.12 -19.54 26.31
CA SER A 143 -2.28 -19.39 27.51
C SER A 143 -3.10 -19.14 28.78
N GLY A 144 -4.26 -18.48 28.69
CA GLY A 144 -5.23 -18.39 29.80
C GLY A 144 -5.87 -19.74 30.17
N TRP A 145 -6.07 -20.63 29.19
CA TRP A 145 -6.43 -22.04 29.43
C TRP A 145 -5.25 -22.87 29.96
N TYR A 146 -4.02 -22.39 29.77
CA TYR A 146 -2.78 -22.97 30.29
C TYR A 146 -2.29 -22.21 31.53
N ASP A 147 -3.20 -21.85 32.45
CA ASP A 147 -2.78 -21.46 33.80
C ASP A 147 -2.37 -22.73 34.58
N PRO A 148 -1.09 -22.93 34.93
CA PRO A 148 -0.67 -24.08 35.73
C PRO A 148 -1.32 -24.10 37.12
N LYS A 149 -1.96 -23.00 37.58
CA LYS A 149 -2.67 -22.94 38.85
C LYS A 149 -4.04 -23.61 38.80
N THR A 150 -4.82 -23.48 37.73
CA THR A 150 -6.11 -24.18 37.59
C THR A 150 -5.94 -25.68 37.43
N LYS A 151 -4.88 -26.13 36.71
CA LYS A 151 -4.50 -27.56 36.71
C LYS A 151 -4.00 -28.04 38.07
N ARG A 152 -3.28 -27.22 38.83
CA ARG A 152 -2.90 -27.57 40.21
C ARG A 152 -4.13 -27.69 41.10
N GLU A 153 -5.10 -26.80 41.01
CA GLU A 153 -6.32 -26.85 41.82
C GLU A 153 -7.21 -28.05 41.46
N GLN A 154 -7.40 -28.34 40.15
CA GLN A 154 -8.12 -29.53 39.71
C GLN A 154 -7.39 -30.83 40.06
N ASN A 155 -6.07 -30.90 39.90
CA ASN A 155 -5.30 -32.08 40.32
C ASN A 155 -5.25 -32.23 41.85
N THR A 156 -5.33 -31.13 42.61
CA THR A 156 -5.34 -31.19 44.09
C THR A 156 -6.72 -31.60 44.61
N GLN A 157 -7.80 -31.23 43.93
CA GLN A 157 -9.15 -31.74 44.22
C GLN A 157 -9.28 -33.22 43.82
N GLN A 158 -8.82 -33.61 42.63
CA GLN A 158 -8.80 -35.02 42.21
C GLN A 158 -7.85 -35.88 43.05
N ALA A 159 -6.73 -35.35 43.56
CA ALA A 159 -5.85 -36.07 44.48
C ALA A 159 -6.43 -36.20 45.90
N ARG A 160 -7.34 -35.30 46.31
CA ARG A 160 -8.10 -35.44 47.57
C ARG A 160 -9.23 -36.46 47.45
N GLU A 161 -9.85 -36.58 46.29
CA GLU A 161 -10.87 -37.61 46.01
C GLU A 161 -10.25 -38.98 45.70
N ALA A 162 -9.07 -39.02 45.07
CA ALA A 162 -8.29 -40.23 44.82
C ALA A 162 -7.43 -40.67 46.03
N GLY A 163 -7.55 -39.98 47.17
CA GLY A 163 -6.92 -40.33 48.46
C GLY A 163 -7.46 -41.60 49.12
N ALA A 164 -8.30 -42.37 48.43
CA ALA A 164 -8.67 -43.72 48.81
C ALA A 164 -8.12 -44.73 47.78
N GLY A 165 -6.80 -44.95 47.82
CA GLY A 165 -6.23 -46.22 47.38
C GLY A 165 -5.20 -46.17 46.26
N ARG A 166 -3.95 -46.42 46.67
CA ARG A 166 -2.91 -47.18 45.96
C ARG A 166 -2.25 -46.54 44.73
N GLY A 167 -0.94 -46.31 44.90
CA GLY A 167 0.03 -47.02 44.06
C GLY A 167 0.58 -46.27 42.85
N ALA A 168 1.84 -45.86 42.98
CA ALA A 168 2.81 -45.52 41.95
C ALA A 168 2.52 -45.99 40.51
N THR A 169 2.51 -45.04 39.58
CA THR A 169 3.25 -45.18 38.30
C THR A 169 3.73 -43.79 37.87
N ARG A 170 5.01 -43.53 38.12
CA ARG A 170 5.77 -42.43 37.51
C ARG A 170 6.08 -42.87 36.08
N LEU A 171 5.44 -42.24 35.10
CA LEU A 171 5.89 -42.24 33.72
C LEU A 171 6.41 -40.84 33.40
N GLU A 172 7.74 -40.74 33.42
CA GLU A 172 8.48 -39.79 32.61
C GLU A 172 8.11 -40.03 31.15
N ASP A 173 7.69 -38.99 30.41
CA ASP A 173 8.52 -38.31 29.42
C ASP A 173 7.65 -37.43 28.51
N SER A 174 8.01 -36.16 28.35
CA SER A 174 7.68 -35.33 27.17
C SER A 174 8.30 -33.95 27.32
N SER A 175 9.63 -33.94 27.49
CA SER A 175 10.48 -32.77 27.41
C SER A 175 10.70 -32.30 25.95
N VAL A 176 9.64 -32.24 25.14
CA VAL A 176 9.74 -31.62 23.81
C VAL A 176 9.69 -30.12 24.02
N SER A 177 10.87 -29.49 23.94
CA SER A 177 11.02 -28.04 24.13
C SER A 177 10.16 -27.29 23.09
N THR A 178 9.67 -26.11 23.47
CA THR A 178 8.86 -25.24 22.59
C THR A 178 9.52 -24.99 21.24
N HIS A 179 10.86 -25.03 21.20
CA HIS A 179 11.64 -24.87 19.99
C HIS A 179 11.45 -26.01 18.98
N GLU A 180 11.40 -27.27 19.44
CA GLU A 180 11.17 -28.43 18.56
C GLU A 180 9.74 -28.47 17.99
N ARG A 181 8.77 -27.97 18.76
CA ARG A 181 7.38 -27.83 18.27
C ARG A 181 7.28 -26.75 17.20
N PHE A 182 8.03 -25.66 17.37
CA PHE A 182 8.08 -24.56 16.40
C PHE A 182 8.79 -24.97 15.11
N THR A 183 9.92 -25.69 15.19
CA THR A 183 10.62 -26.18 14.00
C THR A 183 9.82 -27.23 13.24
N ARG A 184 9.08 -28.11 13.91
CA ARG A 184 8.12 -29.00 13.23
C ARG A 184 6.98 -28.25 12.55
N ALA A 185 6.42 -27.22 13.21
CA ALA A 185 5.37 -26.41 12.59
C ALA A 185 5.86 -25.66 11.34
N LEU A 186 7.12 -25.21 11.34
CA LEU A 186 7.73 -24.60 10.16
C LEU A 186 8.03 -25.61 9.04
N SER A 187 8.45 -26.84 9.37
CA SER A 187 8.66 -27.87 8.34
C SER A 187 7.34 -28.27 7.68
N ASP A 188 6.29 -28.47 8.46
CA ASP A 188 4.96 -28.84 7.96
C ASP A 188 4.34 -27.72 7.09
N PHE A 189 4.58 -26.45 7.46
CA PHE A 189 4.15 -25.31 6.64
C PHE A 189 4.87 -25.28 5.29
N ASN A 190 6.19 -25.50 5.29
CA ASN A 190 6.99 -25.46 4.08
C ASN A 190 6.64 -26.62 3.13
N GLU A 191 6.33 -27.80 3.68
CA GLU A 191 5.89 -28.97 2.92
C GLU A 191 4.50 -28.79 2.30
N ARG A 192 3.58 -28.10 3.01
CA ARG A 192 2.26 -27.71 2.49
C ARG A 192 2.32 -26.65 1.39
N MET A 193 3.27 -25.72 1.47
CA MET A 193 3.49 -24.72 0.42
C MET A 193 4.13 -25.32 -0.83
N ASN A 194 4.91 -26.39 -0.70
CA ASN A 194 5.46 -27.12 -1.85
C ASN A 194 4.44 -28.09 -2.49
N THR A 195 3.46 -28.59 -1.74
CA THR A 195 2.40 -29.47 -2.29
C THR A 195 1.26 -28.68 -2.96
N SER A 196 0.97 -27.44 -2.54
CA SER A 196 -0.06 -26.60 -3.18
C SER A 196 0.33 -26.04 -4.56
N VAL A 197 1.58 -26.24 -4.99
CA VAL A 197 2.08 -25.86 -6.34
C VAL A 197 1.91 -27.00 -7.36
N LEU A 198 1.51 -28.21 -6.93
CA LEU A 198 1.39 -29.37 -7.84
C LEU A 198 -0.05 -29.85 -8.11
N ASP A 199 -1.06 -29.35 -7.42
CA ASP A 199 -2.47 -29.67 -7.69
C ASP A 199 -3.16 -28.57 -8.52
N ASP A 200 -2.59 -28.28 -9.69
CA ASP A 200 -3.28 -27.56 -10.77
C ASP A 200 -3.98 -28.59 -11.69
N GLU A 201 -4.81 -29.46 -11.10
CA GLU A 201 -5.73 -30.31 -11.87
C GLU A 201 -6.91 -29.46 -12.33
N LYS A 202 -6.81 -29.02 -13.60
CA LYS A 202 -7.89 -28.43 -14.40
C LYS A 202 -9.25 -29.10 -14.11
N PRO A 203 -10.31 -28.35 -13.76
CA PRO A 203 -11.65 -28.89 -13.82
C PRO A 203 -12.03 -29.14 -15.28
N ALA A 204 -12.22 -30.42 -15.63
CA ALA A 204 -12.73 -30.86 -16.92
C ALA A 204 -14.16 -30.31 -17.12
N ILE A 205 -14.29 -29.32 -18.01
CA ILE A 205 -15.57 -28.80 -18.48
C ILE A 205 -16.25 -29.90 -19.31
N LYS A 206 -17.24 -30.59 -18.73
CA LYS A 206 -18.13 -31.48 -19.48
C LYS A 206 -19.14 -30.64 -20.28
N TYR A 207 -18.90 -30.54 -21.59
CA TYR A 207 -19.84 -29.94 -22.55
C TYR A 207 -21.01 -30.92 -22.77
N LYS A 208 -22.24 -30.50 -22.45
CA LYS A 208 -23.47 -31.23 -22.78
C LYS A 208 -24.02 -30.66 -24.09
N GLY A 209 -23.89 -31.41 -25.18
CA GLY A 209 -24.36 -31.00 -26.50
C GLY A 209 -25.89 -30.87 -26.58
N PRO A 210 -26.40 -30.18 -27.61
CA PRO A 210 -27.83 -29.91 -27.76
C PRO A 210 -28.58 -31.18 -28.18
N THR A 211 -29.67 -31.48 -27.49
CA THR A 211 -30.63 -32.52 -27.89
C THR A 211 -31.58 -31.94 -28.94
N ASN A 212 -31.64 -32.60 -30.10
CA ASN A 212 -32.71 -32.45 -31.10
C ASN A 212 -34.05 -32.94 -30.55
#